data_AF-A0A397S667-F1
#
_entry.id   AF-A0A397S667-F1
#
_cell.length_a   1.000
_cell.length_b   1.000
_cell.length_c   1.000
_cell.angle_alpha   90.00
_cell.angle_beta   90.00
_cell.angle_gamma   90.00
#
_symmetry.space_group_name_H-M   'P 1'
#
loop_
_entity.id
_entity.type
_entity.pdbx_description
1 polymer ?
#
loop_
_entity_poly.entity_id
_entity_poly.type
_entity_poly.pdbx_seq_one_letter_code
_entity_poly.pdbx_strand_id
1 'polypeptide(L)'
;MSKWLCMKINANTQTSEYENSQSSSDSTIPSSFISDLDKLNLTKKRLKRYADEVNIGSNTSFSDAATLNETENDDTMLRTKAKFLREKAVSQALNNIKRSMDVDLCFVLDCTGSMSSHIAAAKDCILQVSNKCKSINPNIKLRIGFCGYRDHYNDSNRLQLFDFTDKYEKFTKFLQGVSAISNDDDPEDVLGGLNAAITQLSWRNGTRVLFHIGDYPP
;
A
#
# COMPACT_ATOMS: atom_id res chain seq x y z
N MET A 1 2.36 22.07 -26.30
CA MET A 1 0.93 21.98 -26.66
C MET A 1 0.18 21.41 -25.47
N SER A 2 -0.48 22.27 -24.70
CA SER A 2 -1.15 21.91 -23.45
C SER A 2 -2.65 22.20 -23.60
N LYS A 3 -3.49 21.15 -23.55
CA LYS A 3 -4.96 21.22 -23.45
C LYS A 3 -5.31 20.39 -22.20
N TRP A 4 -5.61 20.98 -21.04
CA TRP A 4 -6.86 21.63 -20.62
C TRP A 4 -8.10 20.74 -20.80
N LEU A 5 -8.61 20.19 -19.69
CA LEU A 5 -10.02 19.89 -19.51
C LEU A 5 -10.37 20.05 -18.02
N CYS A 6 -10.92 21.22 -17.67
CA CYS A 6 -11.54 21.50 -16.38
C CYS A 6 -13.03 21.18 -16.45
N MET A 7 -13.54 20.43 -15.47
CA MET A 7 -14.96 20.21 -15.21
C MET A 7 -15.63 21.52 -14.77
N LYS A 8 -16.72 21.91 -15.43
CA LYS A 8 -17.63 22.97 -14.95
C LYS A 8 -18.73 22.34 -14.10
N ILE A 9 -18.76 22.71 -12.83
CA ILE A 9 -19.91 22.56 -11.93
C ILE A 9 -20.82 23.77 -12.19
N ASN A 10 -22.09 23.54 -12.52
CA ASN A 10 -23.09 24.61 -12.57
C ASN A 10 -24.03 24.45 -11.38
N ALA A 11 -23.90 25.36 -10.42
CA ALA A 11 -24.92 25.64 -9.42
C ALA A 11 -25.84 26.73 -9.97
N ASN A 12 -27.15 26.50 -9.95
CA ASN A 12 -28.09 27.60 -10.03
C ASN A 12 -29.31 27.30 -9.17
N THR A 13 -29.50 28.15 -8.16
CA THR A 13 -30.62 28.17 -7.24
C THR A 13 -31.54 29.30 -7.67
N GLN A 14 -32.81 29.02 -7.95
CA GLN A 14 -33.88 30.00 -7.78
C GLN A 14 -35.24 29.30 -7.67
N THR A 15 -35.92 29.63 -6.57
CA THR A 15 -37.26 29.27 -6.16
C THR A 15 -38.31 30.12 -6.88
N SER A 16 -39.38 29.51 -7.37
CA SER A 16 -40.71 30.13 -7.39
C SER A 16 -41.81 29.06 -7.51
N GLU A 17 -42.94 29.41 -6.91
CA GLU A 17 -44.06 28.62 -6.43
C GLU A 17 -45.11 28.19 -7.48
N TYR A 18 -45.81 27.10 -7.14
CA TYR A 18 -47.16 26.66 -7.51
C TYR A 18 -47.56 26.53 -8.99
N GLU A 19 -47.75 25.28 -9.45
CA GLU A 19 -49.08 24.81 -9.87
C GLU A 19 -49.17 23.28 -9.86
N ASN A 20 -50.28 22.79 -9.30
CA ASN A 20 -50.61 21.40 -9.05
C ASN A 20 -51.30 20.82 -10.29
N SER A 21 -50.66 19.88 -10.98
CA SER A 21 -51.33 19.00 -11.92
C SER A 21 -50.80 17.57 -11.75
N GLN A 22 -51.60 16.77 -11.04
CA GLN A 22 -51.44 15.33 -10.89
C GLN A 22 -51.33 14.66 -12.27
N SER A 23 -50.20 14.00 -12.50
CA SER A 23 -50.02 12.95 -13.51
C SER A 23 -49.09 11.91 -12.89
N SER A 24 -49.62 11.16 -11.94
CA SER A 24 -48.98 9.95 -11.42
C SER A 24 -49.02 8.88 -12.51
N SER A 25 -48.02 8.87 -13.40
CA SER A 25 -47.69 7.65 -14.13
C SER A 25 -47.03 6.70 -13.12
N ASP A 26 -47.88 6.02 -12.35
CA ASP A 26 -47.48 4.94 -11.48
C ASP A 26 -46.99 3.82 -12.41
N SER A 27 -45.67 3.76 -12.63
CA SER A 27 -45.05 2.69 -13.42
C SER A 27 -45.14 1.43 -12.57
N THR A 28 -46.28 0.75 -12.63
CA THR A 28 -46.50 -0.51 -11.94
C THR A 28 -45.51 -1.51 -12.50
N ILE A 29 -44.47 -1.81 -11.71
CA ILE A 29 -43.51 -2.85 -12.06
C ILE A 29 -44.33 -4.13 -12.29
N PRO A 30 -44.19 -4.81 -13.45
CA PRO A 30 -44.95 -6.03 -13.72
C PRO A 30 -44.74 -7.04 -12.59
N SER A 31 -45.81 -7.64 -12.09
CA SER A 31 -45.74 -8.65 -11.02
C SER A 31 -44.85 -9.84 -11.38
N SER A 32 -44.75 -10.16 -12.68
CA SER A 32 -43.80 -11.14 -13.21
C SER A 32 -42.34 -10.73 -12.96
N PHE A 33 -41.99 -9.46 -13.16
CA PHE A 33 -40.66 -8.92 -12.90
C PHE A 33 -40.32 -8.96 -11.41
N ILE A 34 -41.27 -8.64 -10.53
CA ILE A 34 -41.11 -8.75 -9.08
C ILE A 34 -40.89 -10.22 -8.70
N SER A 35 -41.70 -11.14 -9.24
CA SER A 35 -41.56 -12.57 -8.99
C SER A 35 -40.23 -13.15 -9.49
N ASP A 36 -39.69 -12.63 -10.60
CA ASP A 36 -38.41 -13.05 -11.15
C ASP A 36 -37.24 -12.47 -10.35
N LEU A 37 -37.39 -11.26 -9.79
CA LEU A 37 -36.49 -10.66 -8.80
C LEU A 37 -36.47 -11.43 -7.49
N ASP A 38 -37.61 -11.93 -7.02
CA ASP A 38 -37.70 -12.77 -5.81
C ASP A 38 -37.11 -14.18 -6.04
N LYS A 39 -37.22 -14.72 -7.27
CA LYS A 39 -36.54 -15.97 -7.67
C LYS A 39 -35.02 -15.81 -7.74
N LEU A 40 -34.54 -14.60 -8.00
CA LEU A 40 -33.13 -14.26 -7.87
C LEU A 40 -32.79 -14.24 -6.37
N ASN A 41 -32.23 -15.34 -5.87
CA ASN A 41 -31.61 -15.48 -4.53
C ASN A 41 -30.41 -14.52 -4.32
N LEU A 42 -30.61 -13.22 -4.56
CA LEU A 42 -29.60 -12.18 -4.69
C LEU A 42 -28.94 -11.92 -3.34
N THR A 43 -29.71 -11.92 -2.25
CA THR A 43 -29.20 -11.79 -0.88
C THR A 43 -28.28 -12.95 -0.52
N LYS A 44 -28.67 -14.20 -0.84
CA LYS A 44 -27.84 -15.40 -0.60
C LYS A 44 -26.57 -15.42 -1.46
N LYS A 45 -26.66 -15.00 -2.74
CA LYS A 45 -25.51 -14.85 -3.64
C LYS A 45 -24.53 -13.77 -3.14
N ARG A 46 -25.05 -12.62 -2.71
CA ARG A 46 -24.24 -11.53 -2.09
C ARG A 46 -23.58 -12.00 -0.80
N LEU A 47 -24.32 -12.69 0.06
CA LEU A 47 -23.83 -13.27 1.30
C LEU A 47 -22.64 -14.21 1.06
N LYS A 48 -22.78 -15.13 0.09
CA LYS A 48 -21.70 -16.05 -0.30
C LYS A 48 -20.47 -15.28 -0.78
N ARG A 49 -20.65 -14.31 -1.69
CA ARG A 49 -19.55 -13.47 -2.17
C ARG A 49 -18.82 -12.72 -1.04
N TYR A 50 -19.57 -12.11 -0.10
CA TYR A 50 -18.94 -11.39 1.01
C TYR A 50 -18.25 -12.34 1.99
N ALA A 51 -18.79 -13.54 2.22
CA ALA A 51 -18.11 -14.57 3.00
C ALA A 51 -16.77 -14.98 2.36
N ASP A 52 -16.75 -15.15 1.04
CA ASP A 52 -15.54 -15.47 0.28
C ASP A 52 -14.51 -14.32 0.35
N GLU A 53 -14.95 -13.06 0.19
CA GLU A 53 -14.09 -11.85 0.33
C GLU A 53 -13.43 -11.76 1.71
N VAL A 54 -14.17 -12.10 2.77
CA VAL A 54 -13.64 -12.10 4.15
C VAL A 54 -12.62 -13.24 4.34
N ASN A 55 -12.96 -14.45 3.89
CA ASN A 55 -12.13 -15.64 4.09
C ASN A 55 -10.80 -15.57 3.32
N ILE A 56 -10.75 -14.95 2.14
CA ILE A 56 -9.50 -14.81 1.37
C ILE A 56 -8.43 -14.00 2.12
N GLY A 57 -8.82 -13.08 3.00
CA GLY A 57 -7.87 -12.24 3.74
C GLY A 57 -7.66 -12.61 5.21
N SER A 58 -8.23 -13.71 5.71
CA SER A 58 -8.10 -14.13 7.10
C SER A 58 -7.77 -15.62 7.21
N ASN A 59 -6.58 -15.96 7.72
CA ASN A 59 -6.23 -17.32 8.18
C ASN A 59 -7.03 -17.72 9.45
N THR A 60 -8.15 -17.09 9.75
CA THR A 60 -8.97 -17.35 10.93
C THR A 60 -10.29 -17.99 10.53
N SER A 61 -10.50 -19.20 11.03
CA SER A 61 -11.70 -20.02 10.87
C SER A 61 -12.94 -19.30 11.37
N PHE A 62 -14.00 -19.39 10.57
CA PHE A 62 -15.30 -18.78 10.77
C PHE A 62 -16.10 -19.50 11.89
N SER A 63 -15.75 -19.27 13.16
CA SER A 63 -16.46 -19.87 14.32
C SER A 63 -17.52 -18.97 14.95
N ASP A 64 -17.55 -17.66 14.68
CA ASP A 64 -18.32 -16.72 15.50
C ASP A 64 -19.74 -16.41 14.98
N ALA A 65 -20.28 -17.24 14.08
CA ALA A 65 -21.59 -16.99 13.45
C ALA A 65 -22.74 -17.86 13.98
N ALA A 66 -22.56 -18.54 15.12
CA ALA A 66 -23.51 -19.54 15.63
C ALA A 66 -24.15 -19.13 16.96
N THR A 67 -24.85 -17.99 17.03
CA THR A 67 -25.87 -17.78 18.07
C THR A 67 -26.86 -16.69 17.66
N LEU A 68 -27.90 -17.00 16.87
CA LEU A 68 -29.13 -16.21 16.84
C LEU A 68 -30.32 -17.13 16.51
N ASN A 69 -31.33 -17.11 17.39
CA ASN A 69 -32.47 -18.02 17.42
C ASN A 69 -33.41 -17.84 16.21
N GLU A 70 -33.97 -18.96 15.72
CA GLU A 70 -34.64 -19.15 14.42
C GLU A 70 -36.07 -18.56 14.28
N THR A 71 -36.42 -17.40 14.86
CA THR A 71 -37.83 -16.97 14.87
C THR A 71 -38.17 -15.58 14.34
N GLU A 72 -37.27 -14.89 13.63
CA GLU A 72 -37.61 -13.65 12.92
C GLU A 72 -37.20 -13.67 11.43
N ASN A 73 -38.22 -13.74 10.57
CA ASN A 73 -38.25 -13.52 9.11
C ASN A 73 -36.91 -13.72 8.37
N ASP A 74 -36.71 -14.92 7.78
CA ASP A 74 -35.45 -15.39 7.17
C ASP A 74 -34.79 -14.36 6.23
N ASP A 75 -35.58 -13.60 5.46
CA ASP A 75 -35.05 -12.55 4.58
C ASP A 75 -34.46 -11.35 5.34
N THR A 76 -35.02 -10.96 6.49
CA THR A 76 -34.51 -9.86 7.33
C THR A 76 -33.20 -10.28 8.02
N MET A 77 -33.13 -11.52 8.50
CA MET A 77 -31.90 -12.09 9.05
C MET A 77 -30.80 -12.22 7.99
N LEU A 78 -31.14 -12.72 6.79
CA LEU A 78 -30.20 -12.83 5.66
C LEU A 78 -29.66 -11.47 5.22
N ARG A 79 -30.51 -10.44 5.17
CA ARG A 79 -30.10 -9.05 4.89
C ARG A 79 -29.16 -8.51 5.96
N THR A 80 -29.45 -8.75 7.23
CA THR A 80 -28.60 -8.32 8.36
C THR A 80 -27.24 -8.99 8.33
N LYS A 81 -27.21 -10.32 8.09
CA LYS A 81 -25.96 -11.09 7.93
C LYS A 81 -25.16 -10.62 6.71
N ALA A 82 -25.82 -10.33 5.60
CA ALA A 82 -25.16 -9.80 4.40
C ALA A 82 -24.57 -8.41 4.64
N LYS A 83 -25.29 -7.52 5.36
CA LYS A 83 -24.77 -6.20 5.77
C LYS A 83 -23.53 -6.34 6.66
N PHE A 84 -23.60 -7.18 7.68
CA PHE A 84 -22.47 -7.43 8.59
C PHE A 84 -21.23 -7.97 7.84
N LEU A 85 -21.40 -8.99 6.98
CA LEU A 85 -20.28 -9.51 6.19
C LEU A 85 -19.71 -8.47 5.24
N ARG A 86 -20.56 -7.62 4.66
CA ARG A 86 -20.10 -6.54 3.79
C ARG A 86 -19.28 -5.51 4.56
N GLU A 87 -19.74 -5.09 5.74
CA GLU A 87 -19.02 -4.17 6.61
C GLU A 87 -17.65 -4.75 7.03
N LYS A 88 -17.60 -6.04 7.33
CA LYS A 88 -16.35 -6.76 7.64
C LYS A 88 -15.40 -6.77 6.44
N ALA A 89 -15.88 -7.15 5.25
CA ALA A 89 -15.08 -7.18 4.02
C ALA A 89 -14.52 -5.79 3.66
N VAL A 90 -15.34 -4.74 3.77
CA VAL A 90 -14.91 -3.35 3.54
C VAL A 90 -13.86 -2.93 4.57
N SER A 91 -14.08 -3.22 5.85
CA SER A 91 -13.12 -2.89 6.91
C SER A 91 -11.76 -3.57 6.71
N GLN A 92 -11.77 -4.83 6.28
CA GLN A 92 -10.58 -5.58 5.95
C GLN A 92 -9.83 -5.00 4.74
N ALA A 93 -10.56 -4.64 3.67
CA ALA A 93 -9.98 -3.98 2.51
C ALA A 93 -9.34 -2.63 2.88
N LEU A 94 -10.02 -1.81 3.69
CA LEU A 94 -9.48 -0.54 4.18
C LEU A 94 -8.24 -0.73 5.06
N ASN A 95 -8.22 -1.75 5.92
CA ASN A 95 -7.04 -2.09 6.73
C ASN A 95 -5.86 -2.54 5.86
N ASN A 96 -6.10 -3.31 4.80
CA ASN A 96 -5.06 -3.73 3.87
C ASN A 96 -4.50 -2.53 3.08
N ILE A 97 -5.37 -1.63 2.62
CA ILE A 97 -4.95 -0.36 2.00
C ILE A 97 -4.08 0.43 2.98
N LYS A 98 -4.53 0.60 4.24
CA LYS A 98 -3.74 1.29 5.28
C LYS A 98 -2.36 0.66 5.50
N ARG A 99 -2.28 -0.67 5.59
CA ARG A 99 -1.00 -1.40 5.73
C ARG A 99 -0.08 -1.23 4.52
N SER A 100 -0.64 -1.13 3.31
CA SER A 100 0.14 -0.90 2.09
C SER A 100 0.71 0.52 1.98
N MET A 101 0.17 1.48 2.74
CA MET A 101 0.67 2.85 2.84
C MET A 101 1.85 3.01 3.81
N ASP A 102 2.07 2.04 4.69
CA ASP A 102 3.28 1.98 5.50
C ASP A 102 4.38 1.30 4.65
N VAL A 103 5.45 2.03 4.33
CA VAL A 103 6.49 1.60 3.38
C VAL A 103 7.86 1.65 4.04
N ASP A 104 8.60 0.55 3.95
CA ASP A 104 10.04 0.51 4.26
C ASP A 104 10.84 0.53 2.94
N LEU A 105 11.69 1.54 2.78
CA LEU A 105 12.55 1.74 1.60
C LEU A 105 14.03 1.64 2.01
N CYS A 106 14.74 0.66 1.49
CA CYS A 106 16.15 0.45 1.76
C CYS A 106 17.01 0.72 0.52
N PHE A 107 18.12 1.41 0.72
CA PHE A 107 19.17 1.55 -0.31
C PHE A 107 20.37 0.70 0.09
N VAL A 108 20.80 -0.18 -0.80
CA VAL A 108 22.02 -0.97 -0.68
C VAL A 108 23.01 -0.40 -1.68
N LEU A 109 24.06 0.24 -1.18
CA LEU A 109 24.99 1.00 -2.00
C LEU A 109 26.38 0.39 -1.92
N ASP A 110 26.93 0.12 -3.09
CA ASP A 110 28.35 -0.13 -3.27
C ASP A 110 29.16 1.10 -2.88
N CYS A 111 30.06 0.90 -1.92
CA CYS A 111 30.91 1.95 -1.37
C CYS A 111 32.39 1.61 -1.55
N THR A 112 32.75 0.91 -2.62
CA THR A 112 34.12 0.51 -2.95
C THR A 112 34.82 1.57 -3.81
N GLY A 113 36.08 1.32 -4.18
CA GLY A 113 36.94 2.28 -4.84
C GLY A 113 36.44 2.67 -6.24
N SER A 114 35.89 1.72 -6.99
CA SER A 114 35.30 1.91 -8.32
C SER A 114 34.20 2.99 -8.31
N MET A 115 33.38 2.97 -7.27
CA MET A 115 32.27 3.90 -7.07
C MET A 115 32.70 5.32 -6.68
N SER A 116 33.98 5.59 -6.45
CA SER A 116 34.45 6.91 -5.97
C SER A 116 34.02 8.09 -6.84
N SER A 117 34.00 7.92 -8.17
CA SER A 117 33.51 8.96 -9.11
C SER A 117 31.98 9.05 -9.17
N HIS A 118 31.27 7.98 -8.80
CA HIS A 118 29.81 7.87 -8.89
C HIS A 118 29.10 8.15 -7.57
N ILE A 119 29.77 8.02 -6.43
CA ILE A 119 29.13 7.98 -5.11
C ILE A 119 28.42 9.28 -4.76
N ALA A 120 28.93 10.43 -5.19
CA ALA A 120 28.27 11.72 -5.01
C ALA A 120 26.92 11.75 -5.75
N ALA A 121 26.90 11.36 -7.02
CA ALA A 121 25.68 11.28 -7.82
C ALA A 121 24.70 10.22 -7.29
N ALA A 122 25.21 9.08 -6.82
CA ALA A 122 24.39 8.04 -6.19
C ALA A 122 23.69 8.57 -4.93
N LYS A 123 24.42 9.27 -4.05
CA LYS A 123 23.84 9.92 -2.86
C LYS A 123 22.76 10.95 -3.22
N ASP A 124 23.02 11.78 -4.22
CA ASP A 124 22.04 12.77 -4.69
C ASP A 124 20.77 12.09 -5.24
N CYS A 125 20.94 11.01 -6.01
CA CYS A 125 19.82 10.22 -6.54
C CYS A 125 19.00 9.59 -5.39
N ILE A 126 19.66 9.00 -4.40
CA ILE A 126 19.01 8.44 -3.20
C ILE A 126 18.14 9.50 -2.50
N LEU A 127 18.67 10.72 -2.34
CA LEU A 127 17.92 11.83 -1.74
C LEU A 127 16.75 12.28 -2.63
N GLN A 128 16.94 12.34 -3.94
CA GLN A 128 15.87 12.70 -4.88
C GLN A 128 14.73 11.67 -4.85
N VAL A 129 15.05 10.37 -4.91
CA VAL A 129 14.06 9.28 -4.82
C VAL A 129 13.32 9.35 -3.49
N SER A 130 14.05 9.48 -2.39
CA SER A 130 13.46 9.57 -1.05
C SER A 130 12.49 10.76 -0.90
N ASN A 131 12.87 11.93 -1.43
CA ASN A 131 12.00 13.12 -1.46
C ASN A 131 10.81 12.92 -2.39
N LYS A 132 11.00 12.29 -3.55
CA LYS A 132 9.94 12.03 -4.50
C LYS A 132 8.89 11.11 -3.90
N CYS A 133 9.28 10.01 -3.26
CA CYS A 133 8.38 9.09 -2.57
C CYS A 133 7.46 9.80 -1.58
N LYS A 134 7.98 10.76 -0.81
CA LYS A 134 7.17 11.57 0.11
C LYS A 134 6.18 12.48 -0.60
N SER A 135 6.60 13.07 -1.72
CA SER A 135 5.75 14.01 -2.48
C SER A 135 4.62 13.34 -3.26
N ILE A 136 4.73 12.04 -3.57
CA ILE A 136 3.76 11.31 -4.40
C ILE A 136 2.41 11.18 -3.68
N ASN A 137 2.42 10.83 -2.39
CA ASN A 137 1.20 10.66 -1.62
C ASN A 137 1.46 10.98 -0.14
N PRO A 138 0.85 12.05 0.41
CA PRO A 138 1.01 12.43 1.82
C PRO A 138 0.59 11.36 2.83
N ASN A 139 -0.24 10.39 2.41
CA ASN A 139 -0.69 9.31 3.29
C ASN A 139 0.34 8.17 3.43
N ILE A 140 1.38 8.14 2.59
CA ILE A 140 2.43 7.12 2.68
C ILE A 140 3.33 7.45 3.87
N LYS A 141 3.44 6.51 4.82
CA LYS A 141 4.40 6.59 5.92
C LYS A 141 5.68 5.88 5.52
N LEU A 142 6.62 6.66 5.02
CA LEU A 142 7.90 6.17 4.54
C LEU A 142 8.92 6.09 5.69
N ARG A 143 9.54 4.92 5.85
CA ARG A 143 10.79 4.76 6.60
C ARG A 143 11.92 4.44 5.63
N ILE A 144 13.07 5.06 5.84
CA ILE A 144 14.23 4.90 4.96
C ILE A 144 15.36 4.24 5.76
N GLY A 145 15.92 3.18 5.20
CA GLY A 145 17.09 2.47 5.70
C GLY A 145 18.21 2.48 4.66
N PHE A 146 19.43 2.18 5.10
CA PHE A 146 20.60 2.13 4.21
C PHE A 146 21.60 1.08 4.66
N CYS A 147 22.22 0.43 3.68
CA CYS A 147 23.32 -0.49 3.84
C CYS A 147 24.40 -0.18 2.81
N GLY A 148 25.50 0.42 3.25
CA GLY A 148 26.71 0.51 2.45
C GLY A 148 27.48 -0.80 2.58
N TYR A 149 27.88 -1.41 1.47
CA TYR A 149 28.78 -2.56 1.48
C TYR A 149 30.07 -2.22 0.75
N ARG A 150 31.13 -2.91 1.15
CA ARG A 150 32.40 -3.03 0.43
C ARG A 150 32.76 -4.51 0.43
N ASP A 151 34.03 -4.84 0.29
CA ASP A 151 34.47 -6.22 0.20
C ASP A 151 35.04 -6.76 1.54
N HIS A 152 35.25 -8.07 1.57
CA HIS A 152 35.68 -8.85 2.72
C HIS A 152 36.95 -8.35 3.39
N TYR A 153 37.91 -7.81 2.63
CA TYR A 153 39.18 -7.33 3.18
C TYR A 153 39.03 -6.00 3.96
N ASN A 154 37.89 -5.31 3.88
CA ASN A 154 37.65 -4.07 4.62
C ASN A 154 37.31 -4.28 6.11
N ASP A 155 37.34 -5.52 6.63
CA ASP A 155 37.10 -5.88 8.03
C ASP A 155 35.87 -5.17 8.64
N SER A 156 36.09 -4.35 9.68
CA SER A 156 35.04 -3.59 10.38
C SER A 156 34.37 -2.51 9.52
N ASN A 157 35.00 -2.08 8.43
CA ASN A 157 34.45 -1.10 7.49
C ASN A 157 33.68 -1.73 6.32
N ARG A 158 33.67 -3.07 6.22
CA ARG A 158 32.96 -3.83 5.18
C ARG A 158 31.49 -3.44 5.07
N LEU A 159 30.81 -3.24 6.20
CA LEU A 159 29.39 -2.89 6.23
C LEU A 159 29.15 -1.58 6.98
N GLN A 160 28.31 -0.71 6.41
CA GLN A 160 27.88 0.53 7.03
C GLN A 160 26.35 0.61 7.03
N LEU A 161 25.75 0.31 8.18
CA LEU A 161 24.30 0.20 8.32
C LEU A 161 23.69 1.46 8.93
N PHE A 162 22.50 1.79 8.44
CA PHE A 162 21.62 2.79 9.04
C PHE A 162 20.21 2.23 9.10
N ASP A 163 19.72 2.03 10.33
CA ASP A 163 18.42 1.45 10.56
C ASP A 163 17.28 2.40 10.12
N PHE A 164 16.14 1.80 9.81
CA PHE A 164 14.97 2.48 9.27
C PHE A 164 14.48 3.63 10.13
N THR A 165 14.43 4.83 9.55
CA THR A 165 13.92 6.04 10.20
C THR A 165 12.88 6.76 9.34
N ASP A 166 11.95 7.44 10.01
CA ASP A 166 11.06 8.45 9.43
C ASP A 166 11.65 9.87 9.50
N LYS A 167 12.74 10.07 10.26
CA LYS A 167 13.43 11.35 10.43
C LYS A 167 14.43 11.59 9.31
N TYR A 168 13.98 12.28 8.26
CA TYR A 168 14.75 12.45 7.03
C TYR A 168 16.05 13.20 7.21
N GLU A 169 16.04 14.21 8.05
CA GLU A 169 17.19 15.06 8.31
C GLU A 169 18.33 14.24 8.94
N LYS A 170 17.96 13.21 9.74
CA LYS A 170 18.92 12.25 10.29
C LYS A 170 19.52 11.38 9.19
N PHE A 171 18.67 10.89 8.29
CA PHE A 171 19.10 10.09 7.14
C PHE A 171 20.01 10.88 6.19
N THR A 172 19.64 12.11 5.82
CA THR A 172 20.44 12.97 4.94
C THR A 172 21.81 13.28 5.54
N LYS A 173 21.87 13.61 6.85
CA LYS A 173 23.15 13.84 7.54
C LYS A 173 24.02 12.59 7.58
N PHE A 174 23.43 11.43 7.83
CA PHE A 174 24.16 10.16 7.78
C PHE A 174 24.72 9.90 6.38
N LEU A 175 23.89 10.06 5.35
CA LEU A 175 24.27 9.78 3.95
C LEU A 175 25.42 10.69 3.49
N GLN A 176 25.50 11.93 3.96
CA GLN A 176 26.63 12.83 3.67
C GLN A 176 27.97 12.23 4.11
N GLY A 177 28.01 11.48 5.22
CA GLY A 177 29.20 10.81 5.73
C GLY A 177 29.55 9.49 5.03
N VAL A 178 28.77 9.06 4.03
CA VAL A 178 29.09 7.87 3.25
C VAL A 178 30.12 8.22 2.18
N SER A 179 31.21 7.44 2.17
CA SER A 179 32.33 7.55 1.25
C SER A 179 32.73 6.18 0.67
N ALA A 180 33.33 6.25 -0.51
CA ALA A 180 33.99 5.13 -1.16
C ALA A 180 35.32 4.81 -0.47
N ILE A 181 35.69 3.52 -0.41
CA ILE A 181 36.97 3.05 0.13
C ILE A 181 37.61 2.16 -0.93
N SER A 182 38.89 2.39 -1.23
CA SER A 182 39.64 1.61 -2.24
C SER A 182 39.75 0.13 -1.90
N ASN A 183 39.61 -0.71 -2.92
CA ASN A 183 39.84 -2.15 -2.95
C ASN A 183 41.07 -2.58 -3.73
N ASP A 184 41.46 -3.84 -3.48
CA ASP A 184 42.62 -4.51 -4.08
C ASP A 184 42.22 -5.44 -5.24
N ASP A 185 40.95 -5.85 -5.30
CA ASP A 185 40.35 -6.70 -6.33
C ASP A 185 39.05 -6.13 -6.92
N ASP A 186 38.61 -6.72 -8.02
CA ASP A 186 37.45 -6.26 -8.80
C ASP A 186 36.08 -6.73 -8.21
N PRO A 187 35.88 -8.01 -7.82
CA PRO A 187 34.58 -8.44 -7.28
C PRO A 187 34.28 -7.87 -5.90
N GLU A 188 33.00 -7.64 -5.60
CA GLU A 188 32.57 -7.00 -4.35
C GLU A 188 31.64 -7.90 -3.53
N ASP A 189 31.61 -7.74 -2.21
CA ASP A 189 30.69 -8.49 -1.32
C ASP A 189 29.23 -7.96 -1.37
N VAL A 190 28.63 -8.00 -2.57
CA VAL A 190 27.24 -7.64 -2.82
C VAL A 190 26.30 -8.50 -1.97
N LEU A 191 26.56 -9.80 -1.86
CA LEU A 191 25.71 -10.73 -1.15
C LEU A 191 25.74 -10.49 0.36
N GLY A 192 26.88 -10.15 0.94
CA GLY A 192 26.98 -9.74 2.35
C GLY A 192 26.24 -8.44 2.61
N GLY A 193 26.32 -7.47 1.69
CA GLY A 193 25.52 -6.25 1.73
C GLY A 193 24.01 -6.51 1.73
N LEU A 194 23.52 -7.32 0.79
CA LEU A 194 22.10 -7.70 0.71
C LEU A 194 21.65 -8.50 1.94
N ASN A 195 22.46 -9.46 2.39
CA ASN A 195 22.15 -10.25 3.57
C ASN A 195 22.06 -9.36 4.83
N ALA A 196 22.99 -8.42 5.01
CA ALA A 196 22.97 -7.48 6.11
C ALA A 196 21.73 -6.57 6.05
N ALA A 197 21.40 -6.05 4.87
CA ALA A 197 20.20 -5.23 4.68
C ALA A 197 18.91 -5.99 5.05
N ILE A 198 18.81 -7.28 4.73
CA ILE A 198 17.63 -8.10 5.00
C ILE A 198 17.55 -8.53 6.48
N THR A 199 18.68 -8.94 7.07
CA THR A 199 18.70 -9.60 8.38
C THR A 199 18.96 -8.66 9.56
N GLN A 200 19.62 -7.52 9.34
CA GLN A 200 20.04 -6.62 10.41
C GLN A 200 19.21 -5.33 10.51
N LEU A 201 18.50 -4.94 9.44
CA LEU A 201 17.62 -3.77 9.48
C LEU A 201 16.22 -4.12 10.00
N SER A 202 15.58 -3.19 10.71
CA SER A 202 14.29 -3.37 11.36
C SER A 202 13.09 -3.22 10.41
N TRP A 203 13.00 -4.12 9.43
CA TRP A 203 11.84 -4.25 8.54
C TRP A 203 10.58 -4.55 9.36
N ARG A 204 9.55 -3.71 9.23
CA ARG A 204 8.29 -3.89 9.97
C ARG A 204 7.05 -3.65 9.15
N ASN A 205 7.16 -2.92 8.03
CA ASN A 205 6.02 -2.54 7.21
C ASN A 205 5.67 -3.62 6.19
N GLY A 206 4.44 -3.54 5.65
CA GLY A 206 3.92 -4.52 4.68
C GLY A 206 4.51 -4.35 3.28
N THR A 207 4.68 -3.10 2.84
CA THR A 207 5.36 -2.79 1.59
C THR A 207 6.85 -2.58 1.86
N ARG A 208 7.70 -3.41 1.26
CA ARG A 208 9.16 -3.39 1.44
C ARG A 208 9.84 -3.29 0.09
N VAL A 209 10.69 -2.29 -0.09
CA VAL A 209 11.41 -2.05 -1.34
C VAL A 209 12.89 -1.90 -1.04
N LEU A 210 13.72 -2.57 -1.83
CA LEU A 210 15.18 -2.49 -1.74
C LEU A 210 15.72 -2.08 -3.11
N PHE A 211 16.53 -1.02 -3.15
CA PHE A 211 17.30 -0.63 -4.32
C PHE A 211 18.76 -0.97 -4.10
N HIS A 212 19.29 -1.85 -4.94
CA HIS A 212 20.73 -2.14 -4.99
C HIS A 212 21.38 -1.28 -6.07
N ILE A 213 22.51 -0.67 -5.73
CA ILE A 213 23.27 0.27 -6.57
C ILE A 213 24.74 -0.14 -6.47
N GLY A 214 25.35 -0.53 -7.59
CA GLY A 214 26.77 -0.88 -7.69
C GLY A 214 27.23 -0.93 -9.14
N ASP A 215 28.55 -0.95 -9.35
CA ASP A 215 29.18 -0.91 -10.68
C ASP A 215 30.04 -2.14 -11.02
N TYR A 216 30.35 -2.99 -10.05
CA TYR A 216 31.12 -4.23 -10.22
C TYR A 216 30.30 -5.51 -9.90
N PRO A 217 30.72 -6.68 -10.41
CA PRO A 217 30.06 -7.96 -10.14
C PRO A 217 30.22 -8.43 -8.68
N PRO A 218 29.32 -9.33 -8.22
CA PRO A 218 29.43 -10.00 -6.92
C PRO A 218 30.53 -11.06 -6.89
#